data_AF-A0A6N9VF45-F1
#
_entry.id   AF-A0A6N9VF45-F1
#
_cell.length_a   1.000
_cell.length_b   1.000
_cell.length_c   1.000
_cell.angle_alpha   90.00
_cell.angle_beta   90.00
_cell.angle_gamma   90.00
#
_symmetry.space_group_name_H-M   'P 1'
#
loop_
_entity.id
_entity.type
_entity.pdbx_description
1 polymer ?
#
loop_
_entity_poly.entity_id
_entity_poly.type
_entity_poly.pdbx_seq_one_letter_code
_entity_poly.pdbx_strand_id
1 'polypeptide(L)'
;SKLARLVDVYARRPQVQERLTTQIADSLMEILEPRGVIVVMECEHMCMTMRGVRKPGAKTITSAVRGQLRDAATRNEAMSLIMAR
;
A
#
# COMPACT_ATOMS: atom_id res chain seq x y z
N SER A 1 -0.39 16.01 -5.15
CA SER A 1 0.58 15.65 -6.21
C SER A 1 1.90 15.06 -5.69
N LYS A 2 2.45 15.44 -4.53
CA LYS A 2 3.75 14.92 -4.05
C LYS A 2 3.70 13.46 -3.57
N LEU A 3 2.61 13.06 -2.90
CA LEU A 3 2.38 11.66 -2.50
C LEU A 3 2.34 10.71 -3.71
N ALA A 4 1.62 11.09 -4.77
CA ALA A 4 1.58 10.32 -6.01
C ALA A 4 2.98 10.16 -6.63
N ARG A 5 3.77 11.25 -6.70
CA ARG A 5 5.15 11.19 -7.19
C ARG A 5 6.06 10.32 -6.34
N LEU A 6 5.88 10.31 -5.02
CA LEU A 6 6.61 9.42 -4.12
C LEU A 6 6.32 7.96 -4.45
N VAL A 7 5.05 7.60 -4.62
CA VAL A 7 4.65 6.24 -5.04
C VAL A 7 5.27 5.88 -6.38
N ASP A 8 5.23 6.77 -7.38
CA ASP A 8 5.83 6.53 -8.70
C ASP A 8 7.34 6.27 -8.63
N VAL A 9 8.07 7.03 -7.80
CA VAL A 9 9.52 6.86 -7.63
C VAL A 9 9.84 5.46 -7.08
N TYR A 10 9.09 4.98 -6.08
CA TYR A 10 9.30 3.64 -5.55
C TYR A 10 8.84 2.53 -6.51
N ALA A 11 7.81 2.78 -7.33
CA ALA A 11 7.25 1.80 -8.25
C ALA A 11 8.07 1.59 -9.54
N ARG A 12 8.91 2.56 -9.95
CA ARG A 12 9.69 2.52 -11.20
C ARG A 12 10.96 1.66 -11.15
N ARG A 13 10.85 0.45 -10.59
CA ARG A 13 11.91 -0.58 -10.55
C ARG A 13 11.28 -1.96 -10.32
N PRO A 14 12.01 -3.07 -10.52
CA PRO A 14 11.54 -4.38 -10.09
C PRO A 14 11.16 -4.38 -8.61
N GLN A 15 9.92 -4.73 -8.32
CA GLN A 15 9.36 -4.61 -6.98
C GLN A 15 8.63 -5.88 -6.54
N VAL A 16 8.54 -6.00 -5.22
CA VAL A 16 7.66 -6.93 -4.50
C VAL A 16 6.62 -6.04 -3.81
N GLN A 17 5.33 -6.34 -3.97
CA GLN A 17 4.24 -5.43 -3.56
C GLN A 17 4.32 -5.08 -2.06
N GLU A 18 4.65 -6.06 -1.23
CA GLU A 18 4.83 -5.97 0.21
C GLU A 18 5.95 -5.00 0.58
N ARG A 19 7.08 -5.09 -0.15
CA ARG A 19 8.23 -4.18 0.02
C ARG A 19 7.85 -2.76 -0.39
N LEU A 20 7.20 -2.60 -1.54
CA LEU A 20 6.76 -1.30 -2.04
C LEU A 20 5.83 -0.60 -1.05
N THR A 21 4.86 -1.34 -0.51
CA THR A 21 3.90 -0.83 0.50
C THR A 21 4.64 -0.34 1.75
N THR A 22 5.63 -1.11 2.21
CA THR A 22 6.44 -0.80 3.39
C THR A 22 7.32 0.43 3.17
N GLN A 23 8.01 0.50 2.03
CA GLN A 23 8.87 1.63 1.66
C GLN A 23 8.10 2.95 1.63
N ILE A 24 6.90 2.95 1.04
CA ILE A 24 6.05 4.14 1.01
C ILE A 24 5.68 4.58 2.43
N ALA A 25 5.22 3.65 3.27
CA ALA A 25 4.81 3.98 4.65
C ALA A 25 5.98 4.51 5.49
N ASP A 26 7.15 3.88 5.39
CA ASP A 26 8.33 4.27 6.14
C ASP A 26 8.86 5.64 5.70
N SER A 27 8.90 5.92 4.39
CA SER A 27 9.32 7.24 3.90
C SER A 27 8.35 8.35 4.26
N LEU A 28 7.04 8.07 4.35
CA LEU A 28 6.09 9.04 4.87
C LEU A 28 6.31 9.32 6.36
N MET A 29 6.65 8.28 7.14
CA MET A 29 7.00 8.46 8.55
C MET A 29 8.26 9.31 8.71
N GLU A 30 9.30 9.03 7.93
CA GLU A 30 10.60 9.70 8.00
C GLU A 30 10.54 11.17 7.53
N ILE A 31 9.85 11.45 6.42
CA ILE A 31 9.88 12.78 5.80
C ILE A 31 8.86 13.73 6.44
N LEU A 32 7.68 13.23 6.82
CA LEU A 32 6.59 14.07 7.31
C LEU A 32 6.45 14.06 8.83
N GLU A 33 7.14 13.16 9.52
CA GLU A 33 7.06 12.93 10.97
C GLU A 33 5.61 12.93 11.51
N PRO A 34 4.65 12.24 10.85
CA PRO A 34 3.28 12.25 11.26
C PRO A 34 3.08 11.37 12.50
N ARG A 35 1.96 11.58 13.20
CA ARG A 35 1.59 10.72 14.33
C ARG A 35 1.26 9.29 13.91
N GLY A 36 0.86 9.07 12.66
CA GLY A 36 0.58 7.74 12.12
C GLY A 36 0.37 7.76 10.61
N VAL A 37 0.62 6.61 9.98
CA VAL A 37 0.47 6.40 8.52
C VAL A 37 -0.16 5.05 8.27
N ILE A 38 -1.09 5.00 7.33
CA ILE A 38 -1.65 3.78 6.77
C ILE A 38 -1.51 3.83 5.25
N VAL A 39 -0.90 2.80 4.68
CA VAL A 39 -0.81 2.61 3.24
C VAL A 39 -1.51 1.30 2.92
N VAL A 40 -2.46 1.36 1.99
CA VAL A 40 -3.15 0.18 1.45
C VAL A 40 -2.95 0.19 -0.05
N MET A 41 -2.47 -0.94 -0.60
CA MET A 41 -2.27 -1.12 -2.02
C MET A 41 -3.06 -2.32 -2.51
N GLU A 42 -3.82 -2.13 -3.58
CA GLU A 42 -4.52 -3.19 -4.31
C GLU A 42 -3.95 -3.22 -5.73
N CYS A 43 -3.46 -4.38 -6.16
CA CYS A 43 -2.90 -4.57 -7.49
C CYS A 43 -3.30 -5.92 -8.09
N GLU A 44 -3.40 -5.97 -9.42
CA GLU A 44 -3.46 -7.22 -10.18
C GLU A 44 -2.09 -7.50 -10.79
N HIS A 45 -1.63 -8.74 -10.66
CA HIS A 45 -0.32 -9.17 -11.12
C HIS A 45 -0.41 -9.83 -12.49
N MET A 46 0.03 -9.12 -13.53
CA MET A 46 -0.04 -9.61 -14.90
C MET A 46 0.74 -10.91 -15.15
N CYS A 47 1.76 -11.20 -14.34
CA CYS A 47 2.47 -12.49 -14.37
C CYS A 47 1.58 -13.68 -13.96
N MET A 48 0.55 -13.45 -13.13
CA MET A 48 -0.45 -14.45 -12.74
C MET A 48 -1.68 -14.44 -13.66
N THR A 49 -1.98 -13.30 -14.28
CA THR A 49 -3.11 -13.14 -15.21
C THR A 49 -2.80 -13.73 -16.59
N MET A 50 -1.63 -13.42 -17.17
CA MET A 50 -1.30 -13.79 -18.55
C MET A 50 -0.45 -15.06 -18.65
N ARG A 51 0.22 -15.46 -17.58
CA ARG A 51 1.18 -16.57 -17.55
C ARG A 51 0.91 -17.47 -16.34
N GLY A 52 1.47 -18.68 -16.35
CA GLY A 52 1.35 -19.63 -15.24
C GLY A 52 -0.10 -20.02 -14.93
N VAL A 53 -0.54 -19.74 -13.69
CA VAL A 53 -1.83 -20.16 -13.12
C VAL A 53 -3.05 -19.50 -13.80
N ARG A 54 -2.86 -18.43 -14.59
CA ARG A 54 -3.90 -17.75 -15.40
C ARG A 54 -5.17 -17.44 -14.62
N LYS A 55 -5.05 -16.65 -13.55
CA LYS A 55 -6.19 -16.16 -12.76
C LYS A 55 -6.43 -14.66 -13.02
N PRO A 56 -7.17 -14.30 -14.08
CA PRO A 56 -7.55 -12.92 -14.33
C PRO A 56 -8.43 -12.38 -13.20
N GLY A 57 -8.23 -11.11 -12.86
CA GLY A 57 -8.97 -10.44 -11.78
C GLY A 57 -8.51 -10.83 -10.37
N ALA A 58 -7.48 -11.66 -10.22
CA ALA A 58 -6.88 -11.94 -8.92
C ALA A 58 -6.17 -10.68 -8.40
N LYS A 59 -6.72 -10.12 -7.32
CA LYS A 59 -6.19 -8.93 -6.65
C LYS A 59 -5.42 -9.32 -5.40
N THR A 60 -4.23 -8.75 -5.27
CA THR A 60 -3.44 -8.83 -4.05
C THR A 60 -3.56 -7.51 -3.32
N ILE A 61 -3.97 -7.58 -2.04
CA ILE A 61 -4.07 -6.42 -1.16
C ILE A 61 -2.96 -6.51 -0.13
N THR A 62 -2.18 -5.44 0.00
CA THR A 62 -1.13 -5.29 1.02
C THR A 62 -1.37 -4.03 1.83
N SER A 63 -0.95 -4.04 3.09
CA SER A 63 -1.03 -2.86 3.94
C SER A 63 0.20 -2.70 4.82
N ALA A 64 0.51 -1.45 5.15
CA ALA A 64 1.55 -1.08 6.11
C ALA A 64 1.01 0.00 7.04
N VAL A 65 1.16 -0.21 8.35
CA VAL A 65 0.61 0.66 9.40
C VAL A 65 1.72 1.11 10.35
N ARG A 66 1.74 2.41 10.66
CA ARG A 66 2.72 3.07 11.54
C ARG A 66 2.05 4.03 12.52
N GLY A 67 2.72 4.28 13.64
CA GLY A 67 2.29 5.25 14.65
C GLY A 67 0.91 4.95 15.25
N GLN A 68 0.14 6.00 15.52
CA GLN A 68 -1.18 5.95 16.17
C GLN A 68 -2.18 5.05 15.44
N LEU A 69 -2.05 4.86 14.12
CA LEU A 69 -2.92 3.96 13.35
C LEU A 69 -2.70 2.47 13.65
N ARG A 70 -1.73 2.10 14.50
CA ARG A 70 -1.63 0.74 15.05
C ARG A 70 -2.74 0.43 16.05
N ASP A 71 -3.32 1.46 16.67
CA ASP A 71 -4.51 1.31 17.50
C ASP A 71 -5.67 0.74 16.66
N ALA A 72 -6.38 -0.24 17.22
CA ALA A 72 -7.39 -0.98 16.47
C ALA A 72 -8.60 -0.12 16.12
N ALA A 73 -9.06 0.75 17.02
CA ALA A 73 -10.22 1.60 16.77
C ALA A 73 -9.94 2.58 15.63
N THR A 74 -8.80 3.29 15.71
CA THR A 74 -8.41 4.27 14.69
C THR A 74 -8.10 3.58 13.34
N ARG A 75 -7.49 2.39 13.36
CA ARG A 75 -7.26 1.61 12.14
C ARG A 75 -8.56 1.20 11.47
N ASN A 76 -9.53 0.73 12.24
CA ASN A 76 -10.80 0.25 11.71
C ASN A 76 -11.61 1.39 11.07
N GLU A 77 -11.60 2.58 11.67
CA GLU A 77 -12.17 3.79 11.07
C GLU A 77 -11.50 4.14 9.74
N ALA A 78 -10.16 4.16 9.70
CA ALA A 78 -9.43 4.43 8.46
C ALA A 78 -9.71 3.38 7.38
N MET A 79 -9.71 2.09 7.75
CA MET A 79 -9.97 0.99 6.81
C MET A 79 -11.39 1.01 6.28
N SER A 80 -12.40 1.38 7.09
CA SER A 80 -13.78 1.50 6.62
C SER A 80 -13.91 2.60 5.56
N LEU A 81 -13.26 3.75 5.75
CA LEU A 81 -13.24 4.83 4.76
C LEU A 81 -12.49 4.44 3.48
N ILE A 82 -11.40 3.69 3.59
CA ILE A 82 -10.61 3.22 2.43
C ILE A 82 -11.37 2.16 1.63
N MET A 83 -12.12 1.28 2.31
CA MET A 83 -12.80 0.13 1.69
C MET A 83 -14.27 0.37 1.36
N ALA A 84 -14.86 1.52 1.72
CA ALA A 84 -16.26 1.88 1.42
C ALA A 84 -16.54 2.19 -0.06
N ARG A 85 -15.87 1.50 -0.99
CA ARG A 85 -16.13 1.59 -2.42
C ARG A 85 -17.36 0.80 -2.85
#